data_AF-A0A4Y2SHN0-F1
#
_entry.id   AF-A0A4Y2SHN0-F1
#
_cell.length_a   1.000
_cell.length_b   1.000
_cell.length_c   1.000
_cell.angle_alpha   90.00
_cell.angle_beta   90.00
_cell.angle_gamma   90.00
#
_symmetry.space_group_name_H-M   'P 1'
#
loop_
_entity.id
_entity.type
_entity.pdbx_description
1 polymer ?
#
loop_
_entity_poly.entity_id
_entity_poly.type
_entity_poly.pdbx_seq_one_letter_code
_entity_poly.pdbx_strand_id
1 'polypeptide(L)'
;ENKCAGHNGGCSHLCLRTSLGYSCACPTGIKLQDNNNVCEEAPSTFLLFANRESVRRISLDTMENMDVILPIPDTYNTVAVDFDYQEKEIYYSDVKLDVIR
;
A
#
# COMPACT_ATOMS: atom_id res chain seq x y z
N GLU A 1 -8.93 30.20 -2.54
CA GLU A 1 -9.49 29.23 -3.50
C GLU A 1 -8.86 27.85 -3.25
N ASN A 2 -9.64 26.76 -3.24
CA ASN A 2 -9.12 25.41 -3.02
C ASN A 2 -8.58 24.83 -4.33
N LYS A 3 -7.25 24.78 -4.48
CA LYS A 3 -6.60 24.26 -5.70
C LYS A 3 -6.81 22.75 -5.93
N CYS A 4 -7.19 22.00 -4.90
CA CYS A 4 -7.55 20.59 -5.04
C CYS A 4 -8.96 20.38 -5.62
N ALA A 5 -9.82 21.40 -5.63
CA ALA A 5 -11.23 21.24 -6.01
C ALA A 5 -11.43 20.86 -7.49
N GLY A 6 -10.53 21.30 -8.37
CA GLY A 6 -10.52 20.91 -9.77
C GLY A 6 -9.60 19.71 -10.00
N HIS A 7 -10.13 18.60 -10.53
CA HIS A 7 -9.37 17.39 -10.89
C HIS A 7 -8.38 16.92 -9.80
N ASN A 8 -8.73 17.04 -8.51
CA ASN A 8 -7.85 16.68 -7.39
C ASN A 8 -6.48 17.40 -7.43
N GLY A 9 -6.41 18.61 -7.98
CA GLY A 9 -5.14 19.32 -8.20
C GLY A 9 -4.19 18.61 -9.18
N GLY A 10 -4.70 17.67 -9.99
CA GLY A 10 -3.91 16.79 -10.84
C GLY A 10 -3.23 15.63 -10.11
N CYS A 11 -3.51 15.43 -8.82
CA CYS A 11 -2.95 14.33 -8.04
C CYS A 11 -3.64 13.00 -8.36
N SER A 12 -2.86 11.94 -8.54
CA SER A 12 -3.38 10.57 -8.73
C SER A 12 -4.13 10.03 -7.52
N HIS A 13 -3.67 10.36 -6.30
CA HIS A 13 -4.23 9.84 -5.05
C HIS A 13 -4.67 10.97 -4.12
N LEU A 14 -3.76 11.53 -3.32
CA LEU A 14 -4.11 12.52 -2.30
C LEU A 14 -3.67 13.91 -2.72
N CYS A 15 -4.57 14.90 -2.60
CA CYS A 15 -4.26 16.31 -2.71
C CYS A 15 -4.32 16.96 -1.32
N LEU A 16 -3.16 17.24 -0.74
CA LEU A 16 -3.05 17.79 0.61
C LEU A 16 -2.84 19.30 0.53
N ARG A 17 -3.69 20.06 1.22
CA ARG A 17 -3.56 21.53 1.28
C ARG A 17 -2.38 21.92 2.15
N THR A 18 -1.64 22.94 1.72
CA THR A 18 -0.54 23.56 2.48
C THR A 18 -0.80 25.05 2.65
N SER A 19 -0.02 25.73 3.49
CA SER A 19 -0.10 27.20 3.64
C SER A 19 0.24 27.94 2.35
N LEU A 20 1.02 27.33 1.46
CA LEU A 20 1.47 27.91 0.19
C LEU A 20 0.65 27.43 -1.03
N GLY A 21 -0.29 26.50 -0.85
CA GLY A 21 -1.08 25.93 -1.94
C GLY A 21 -1.54 24.51 -1.63
N TYR A 22 -0.99 23.54 -2.34
CA TYR A 22 -1.23 22.12 -2.15
C TYR A 22 -0.01 21.30 -2.56
N SER A 23 0.01 20.03 -2.17
CA SER A 23 0.99 19.03 -2.62
C SER A 23 0.28 17.70 -2.83
N CYS A 24 0.72 16.93 -3.83
CA CYS A 24 0.27 15.56 -3.99
C CYS A 24 0.98 14.65 -2.99
N ALA A 25 0.27 13.63 -2.50
CA ALA A 25 0.82 12.60 -1.63
C ALA A 25 0.26 11.23 -2.00
N CYS A 26 1.01 10.20 -1.61
CA CYS A 26 0.68 8.81 -1.90
C CYS A 26 0.26 8.06 -0.63
N PRO A 27 -0.44 6.92 -0.77
CA PRO A 27 -0.67 6.02 0.35
C PRO A 27 0.64 5.63 1.03
N THR A 28 0.57 5.25 2.31
CA THR A 28 1.74 4.84 3.09
C THR A 28 2.53 3.74 2.38
N GLY A 29 3.85 3.92 2.30
CA GLY A 29 4.76 2.99 1.64
C GLY A 29 4.78 3.07 0.11
N ILE A 30 3.99 3.94 -0.51
CA ILE A 30 3.98 4.17 -1.96
C ILE A 30 4.77 5.44 -2.29
N LYS A 31 5.68 5.36 -3.26
CA LYS A 31 6.44 6.51 -3.73
C LYS A 31 5.62 7.41 -4.66
N LEU A 32 5.84 8.71 -4.54
CA LEU A 32 5.43 9.69 -5.55
C LEU A 32 6.49 9.70 -6.66
N GLN A 33 6.05 9.64 -7.92
CA GLN A 33 6.91 9.75 -9.10
C GLN A 33 7.52 11.14 -9.21
N ASP A 34 8.58 11.26 -10.01
CA ASP A 34 9.33 12.51 -10.21
C ASP A 34 8.49 13.66 -10.79
N ASN A 35 7.34 13.35 -11.41
CA ASN A 35 6.35 14.34 -11.87
C ASN A 35 5.57 15.01 -10.73
N ASN A 36 5.79 14.61 -9.48
CA ASN A 36 5.19 15.14 -8.26
C ASN A 36 3.66 15.10 -8.21
N ASN A 37 3.02 14.26 -9.02
CA ASN A 37 1.56 14.16 -9.03
C ASN A 37 1.02 12.73 -9.19
N VAL A 38 1.80 11.81 -9.75
CA VAL A 38 1.44 10.40 -9.90
C VAL A 38 2.16 9.55 -8.86
N CYS A 39 1.45 8.64 -8.22
CA CYS A 39 2.04 7.65 -7.33
C CYS A 39 2.39 6.39 -8.11
N GLU A 40 3.44 5.71 -7.67
CA GLU A 40 3.70 4.35 -8.15
C GLU A 40 2.53 3.42 -7.81
N GLU A 41 2.33 2.38 -8.61
CA GLU A 41 1.22 1.44 -8.43
C GLU A 41 1.39 0.59 -7.15
N ALA A 42 2.64 0.21 -6.84
CA ALA A 42 3.00 -0.58 -5.68
C ALA A 42 4.45 -0.28 -5.26
N PRO A 43 4.88 -0.65 -4.04
CA PRO A 43 6.29 -0.62 -3.68
C PRO A 43 7.08 -1.58 -4.58
N SER A 44 8.23 -1.14 -5.06
CA SER A 44 9.17 -1.95 -5.84
C SER A 44 9.85 -3.01 -4.96
N THR A 45 10.15 -2.66 -3.70
CA THR A 45 10.73 -3.56 -2.71
C THR A 45 9.92 -3.49 -1.42
N PHE A 46 9.56 -4.65 -0.87
CA PHE A 46 8.77 -4.74 0.35
C PHE A 46 9.04 -6.03 1.12
N LEU A 47 8.70 -6.01 2.40
CA LEU A 47 8.61 -7.20 3.26
C LEU A 47 7.14 -7.57 3.41
N LEU A 48 6.83 -8.84 3.17
CA LEU A 48 5.49 -9.41 3.35
C LEU A 48 5.53 -10.38 4.53
N PHE A 49 4.56 -10.31 5.44
CA PHE A 49 4.50 -11.20 6.60
C PHE A 49 3.07 -11.48 7.06
N ALA A 50 2.89 -12.64 7.67
CA ALA A 50 1.65 -13.03 8.32
C ALA A 50 1.55 -12.40 9.72
N ASN A 51 0.35 -11.91 10.04
CA ASN A 51 -0.10 -11.64 11.39
C ASN A 51 -1.41 -12.42 11.57
N ARG A 52 -1.72 -12.85 12.80
CA ARG A 52 -2.80 -13.81 13.10
C ARG A 52 -4.10 -13.55 12.34
N GLU A 53 -4.52 -12.29 12.25
CA GLU A 53 -5.79 -11.90 11.62
C GLU A 53 -5.57 -10.98 10.41
N SER A 54 -4.37 -10.94 9.82
CA SER A 54 -4.09 -10.10 8.67
C SER A 54 -2.78 -10.47 7.96
N VAL A 55 -2.72 -10.35 6.63
CA VAL A 55 -1.44 -10.23 5.93
C VAL A 55 -1.00 -8.77 5.93
N ARG A 56 0.28 -8.52 6.22
CA ARG A 56 0.84 -7.16 6.31
C ARG A 56 2.05 -6.98 5.41
N ARG A 57 2.27 -5.74 5.00
CA ARG A 57 3.39 -5.35 4.14
C ARG A 57 4.11 -4.13 4.69
N ILE A 58 5.43 -4.17 4.69
CA ILE A 58 6.29 -3.00 4.94
C ILE A 58 6.97 -2.62 3.62
N SER A 59 6.82 -1.38 3.19
CA SER A 59 7.58 -0.86 2.05
C SER A 59 9.02 -0.58 2.46
N LEU A 60 9.98 -1.01 1.63
CA LEU A 60 11.40 -0.70 1.78
C LEU A 60 11.83 0.46 0.87
N ASP A 61 10.90 0.99 0.10
CA ASP A 61 11.14 2.11 -0.80
C ASP A 61 11.18 3.43 -0.03
N THR A 62 10.42 3.50 1.07
CA THR A 62 10.17 4.70 1.86
C THR A 62 10.82 4.57 3.24
N MET A 63 11.38 5.65 3.80
CA MET A 63 12.22 5.58 5.01
C MET A 63 11.45 5.26 6.29
N GLU A 64 10.14 5.47 6.31
CA GLU A 64 9.29 5.25 7.47
C GLU A 64 9.14 3.77 7.86
N ASN A 65 9.34 2.83 6.93
CA ASN A 65 9.16 1.39 7.13
C ASN A 65 7.88 1.01 7.89
N MET A 66 6.79 1.77 7.69
CA MET A 66 5.51 1.52 8.34
C MET A 66 4.84 0.26 7.77
N ASP A 67 4.30 -0.58 8.65
CA ASP A 67 3.53 -1.74 8.23
C ASP A 67 2.10 -1.34 7.87
N VAL A 68 1.62 -1.86 6.74
CA VAL A 68 0.27 -1.65 6.22
C VAL A 68 -0.45 -2.99 6.18
N ILE A 69 -1.68 -3.01 6.67
CA ILE A 69 -2.56 -4.17 6.57
C ILE A 69 -3.10 -4.26 5.14
N LEU A 70 -2.94 -5.42 4.50
CA LEU A 70 -3.53 -5.66 3.19
C LEU A 70 -5.04 -5.90 3.34
N PRO A 71 -5.89 -5.36 2.45
CA PRO A 71 -7.35 -5.46 2.55
C PRO A 71 -7.85 -6.84 2.11
N ILE A 72 -7.35 -7.91 2.73
CA ILE A 72 -7.76 -9.29 2.48
C ILE A 72 -8.83 -9.66 3.52
N PRO A 73 -10.08 -9.89 3.11
CA PRO A 73 -11.14 -10.28 4.03
C PRO A 73 -10.96 -11.71 4.53
N ASP A 74 -11.64 -12.02 5.63
CA ASP A 74 -11.76 -13.38 6.18
C ASP A 74 -10.43 -14.08 6.50
N THR A 75 -9.47 -13.34 7.05
CA THR A 75 -8.25 -13.86 7.67
C THR A 75 -8.45 -14.02 9.17
N TYR A 76 -8.22 -15.22 9.70
CA TYR A 76 -8.47 -15.54 11.12
C TYR A 76 -7.28 -16.15 11.85
N ASN A 77 -6.48 -16.98 11.17
CA ASN A 77 -5.24 -17.51 11.72
C ASN A 77 -4.21 -17.72 10.61
N THR A 78 -3.77 -16.61 10.02
CA THR A 78 -2.75 -16.60 8.97
C THR A 78 -1.39 -16.95 9.56
N VAL A 79 -0.69 -17.94 9.00
CA VAL A 79 0.60 -18.42 9.53
C VAL A 79 1.77 -18.32 8.56
N ALA A 80 1.52 -18.48 7.26
CA ALA A 80 2.54 -18.36 6.24
C ALA A 80 2.06 -17.49 5.08
N VAL A 81 3.00 -16.85 4.41
CA VAL A 81 2.79 -16.03 3.21
C VAL A 81 3.89 -16.32 2.20
N ASP A 82 3.56 -16.25 0.93
CA ASP A 82 4.49 -16.29 -0.19
C ASP A 82 4.05 -15.29 -1.26
N PHE A 83 4.95 -14.91 -2.16
CA PHE A 83 4.68 -13.91 -3.19
C PHE A 83 5.21 -14.37 -4.55
N ASP A 84 4.33 -14.38 -5.55
CA ASP A 84 4.71 -14.57 -6.93
C ASP A 84 5.09 -13.21 -7.56
N TYR A 85 6.38 -13.04 -7.83
CA TYR A 85 6.88 -11.80 -8.42
C TYR A 85 6.46 -11.62 -9.88
N GLN A 86 6.21 -12.69 -10.64
CA GLN A 86 5.83 -12.57 -12.05
C GLN A 86 4.38 -12.14 -12.18
N GLU A 87 3.46 -12.86 -11.53
CA GLU A 87 2.02 -12.58 -11.60
C GLU A 87 1.56 -11.50 -10.60
N LYS A 88 2.43 -11.07 -9.67
CA LYS A 88 2.13 -10.09 -8.60
C LYS A 88 1.05 -10.57 -7.62
N GLU A 89 0.94 -11.87 -7.43
CA GLU A 89 -0.04 -12.51 -6.55
C GLU A 89 0.55 -12.84 -5.18
N ILE A 90 -0.27 -12.69 -4.14
CA ILE A 90 0.08 -13.03 -2.76
C ILE A 90 -0.65 -14.30 -2.37
N TYR A 91 0.11 -15.30 -1.91
CA TYR A 91 -0.43 -16.54 -1.39
C TYR A 91 -0.28 -16.57 0.13
N TYR A 92 -1.28 -17.12 0.83
CA TYR A 92 -1.25 -17.24 2.28
C TYR A 92 -1.98 -18.50 2.77
N SER A 93 -1.55 -19.01 3.91
CA SER A 93 -2.22 -20.13 4.59
C SER A 93 -2.95 -19.65 5.85
N ASP A 94 -4.21 -20.07 5.98
CA ASP A 94 -5.02 -19.86 7.18
C ASP A 94 -5.39 -21.22 7.80
N VAL A 95 -4.82 -21.50 8.98
CA VAL A 95 -5.00 -22.79 9.64
C VAL A 95 -6.33 -22.93 10.39
N LYS A 96 -7.07 -21.83 10.60
CA LYS A 96 -8.42 -21.91 11.17
C LYS A 96 -9.44 -22.27 10.09
N LEU A 97 -9.24 -21.76 8.88
CA LEU A 97 -10.08 -22.07 7.73
C LEU A 97 -9.65 -23.35 6.99
N ASP A 98 -8.45 -23.86 7.27
CA ASP A 98 -7.86 -25.02 6.58
C ASP A 98 -7.75 -24.83 5.06
N VAL A 99 -7.22 -23.66 4.65
CA VAL A 99 -7.06 -23.28 3.24
C VAL A 99 -5.71 -22.65 2.96
N ILE A 100 -5.28 -22.76 1.70
CA ILE A 100 -4.31 -21.89 1.07
C ILE A 100 -5.07 -21.07 0.02
N ARG A 101 -4.87 -19.75 0.04
CA ARG A 101 -5.46 -18.82 -0.92
C ARG A 101 -4.37 -18.01 -1.57
#